data_AF-A0A9P5MVF5-F1
#
_entry.id   AF-A0A9P5MVF5-F1
#
_cell.length_a   1.000
_cell.length_b   1.000
_cell.length_c   1.000
_cell.angle_alpha   90.00
_cell.angle_beta   90.00
_cell.angle_gamma   90.00
#
_symmetry.space_group_name_H-M   'P 1'
#
loop_
_entity.id
_entity.type
_entity.pdbx_description
1 polymer ?
#
loop_
_entity_poly.entity_id
_entity_poly.type
_entity_poly.pdbx_seq_one_letter_code
_entity_poly.pdbx_strand_id
1 'polypeptide(L)'
;YSCTLVEWFSTYSDLPCEDMGMWRVEPDYDVMGRCMCSVIHVDSILRSAHIISVAGTQKLPKQFTYHDSLDTFRLFYVNKYADHHTHEIVF
;
A
#
# COMPACT_ATOMS: atom_id res chain seq x y z
N TYR A 1 -7.36 -18.70 -18.04
CA TYR A 1 -6.15 -18.04 -17.53
C TYR A 1 -6.60 -16.79 -16.82
N SER A 2 -6.47 -16.74 -15.50
CA SER A 2 -6.97 -15.63 -14.67
C SER A 2 -5.79 -14.76 -14.28
N CYS A 3 -5.77 -13.51 -14.73
CA CYS A 3 -4.72 -12.56 -14.43
C CYS A 3 -5.32 -11.25 -13.92
N THR A 4 -4.53 -10.50 -13.17
CA THR A 4 -4.91 -9.18 -12.69
C THR A 4 -3.76 -8.20 -12.86
N LEU A 5 -4.11 -6.92 -13.04
CA LEU A 5 -3.16 -5.81 -12.96
C LEU A 5 -2.91 -5.49 -11.48
N VAL A 6 -1.66 -5.26 -11.12
CA VAL A 6 -1.25 -4.80 -9.79
C VAL A 6 -0.37 -3.57 -9.90
N GLU A 7 -0.43 -2.74 -8.88
CA GLU A 7 0.49 -1.63 -8.63
C GLU A 7 1.45 -2.05 -7.53
N TRP A 8 2.75 -1.78 -7.72
CA TRP A 8 3.80 -2.21 -6.80
C TRP A 8 4.05 -1.16 -5.72
N PHE A 9 4.44 -1.66 -4.56
CA PHE A 9 4.81 -0.87 -3.39
C PHE A 9 6.10 -1.43 -2.79
N SER A 10 7.00 -0.54 -2.37
CA SER A 10 8.21 -0.88 -1.64
C SER A 10 8.11 -0.49 -0.18
N THR A 11 8.83 -1.21 0.68
CA THR A 11 8.96 -0.84 2.09
C THR A 11 9.71 0.48 2.21
N TYR A 12 9.12 1.46 2.89
CA TYR A 12 9.71 2.77 3.13
C TYR A 12 10.96 2.71 4.04
N SER A 13 11.04 1.68 4.88
CA SER A 13 12.13 1.46 5.83
C SER A 13 12.30 -0.04 6.07
N ASP A 14 13.49 -0.44 6.50
CA ASP A 14 13.81 -1.81 6.93
C ASP A 14 13.19 -2.18 8.29
N LEU A 15 12.52 -1.23 8.95
CA LEU A 15 11.90 -1.42 10.26
C LEU A 15 10.43 -0.97 10.25
N PRO A 16 9.56 -1.67 10.99
CA PRO A 16 8.20 -1.20 11.24
C PRO A 16 8.23 0.14 12.01
N CYS A 17 7.16 0.92 11.88
CA CYS A 17 6.99 2.15 12.63
C CYS A 17 7.03 1.87 14.14
N GLU A 18 7.88 2.59 14.89
CA GLU A 18 8.10 2.35 16.32
C GLU A 18 6.81 2.48 17.16
N ASP A 19 5.96 3.46 16.84
CA ASP A 19 4.76 3.73 17.63
C ASP A 19 3.64 2.70 17.42
N MET A 20 3.48 2.20 16.19
CA MET A 20 2.35 1.35 15.79
C MET A 20 2.73 -0.11 15.51
N GLY A 21 4.03 -0.38 15.35
CA GLY A 21 4.54 -1.69 14.93
C GLY A 21 4.06 -2.14 13.54
N MET A 22 3.62 -1.19 12.70
CA MET A 22 3.12 -1.44 11.34
C MET A 22 4.18 -1.06 10.30
N TRP A 23 4.27 -1.84 9.23
CA TRP A 23 5.13 -1.52 8.10
C TRP A 23 4.57 -0.31 7.35
N ARG A 24 5.50 0.52 6.85
CA ARG A 24 5.18 1.64 5.97
C ARG A 24 5.63 1.29 4.56
N VAL A 25 4.76 1.49 3.59
CA VAL A 25 5.05 1.23 2.18
C VAL A 25 4.74 2.46 1.34
N GLU A 26 5.53 2.67 0.31
CA GLU A 26 5.35 3.73 -0.68
C GLU A 26 5.11 3.13 -2.08
N PRO A 27 4.29 3.76 -2.93
CA PRO A 27 4.11 3.31 -4.30
C PRO A 27 5.43 3.39 -5.07
N ASP A 28 5.70 2.38 -5.89
CA ASP A 28 6.83 2.40 -6.81
C ASP A 28 6.48 3.19 -8.06
N TYR A 29 7.43 4.00 -8.55
CA TYR A 29 7.27 4.79 -9.77
C TYR A 29 8.34 4.47 -10.80
N ASP A 30 7.96 4.49 -12.08
CA ASP A 30 8.90 4.36 -13.19
C ASP A 30 9.72 5.66 -13.40
N VAL A 31 10.66 5.62 -14.35
CA VAL A 31 11.51 6.78 -14.71
C VAL A 31 10.71 7.99 -15.23
N MET A 32 9.44 7.81 -15.57
CA MET A 32 8.52 8.87 -16.01
C MET A 32 7.57 9.33 -14.89
N GLY A 33 7.70 8.79 -13.67
CA GLY A 33 6.86 9.13 -12.53
C GLY A 33 5.46 8.51 -12.56
N ARG A 34 5.25 7.43 -13.33
CA ARG A 34 3.98 6.67 -13.34
C ARG A 34 4.07 5.49 -12.39
N CYS A 35 2.95 5.10 -11.79
CA CYS A 35 2.88 3.92 -10.93
C CYS A 35 3.46 2.70 -11.65
N MET A 36 4.33 1.97 -10.97
CA MET A 36 4.91 0.75 -11.51
C MET A 36 3.86 -0.35 -11.44
N CYS A 37 3.35 -0.74 -12.61
CA CYS A 37 2.30 -1.75 -12.73
C CYS A 37 2.82 -3.03 -13.41
N SER A 38 2.24 -4.17 -13.05
CA SER A 38 2.47 -5.43 -13.79
C SER A 38 1.24 -6.31 -13.82
N VAL A 39 1.19 -7.26 -14.76
CA VAL A 39 0.15 -8.28 -14.81
C VAL A 39 0.69 -9.55 -14.18
N ILE A 40 0.03 -10.01 -13.11
CA ILE A 40 0.37 -11.24 -12.41
C ILE A 40 -0.74 -12.29 -12.58
N HIS A 41 -0.41 -13.56 -12.37
CA HIS A 41 -1.42 -14.61 -12.26
C HIS A 41 -2.14 -14.48 -10.91
N VAL A 42 -3.46 -14.67 -10.88
CA VAL A 42 -4.24 -14.52 -9.63
C VAL A 42 -3.78 -15.49 -8.56
N ASP A 43 -3.33 -16.71 -8.93
CA ASP A 43 -2.80 -17.70 -7.99
C ASP A 43 -1.48 -17.28 -7.32
N SER A 44 -0.82 -16.23 -7.81
CA SER A 44 0.36 -15.65 -7.14
C SER A 44 -0.01 -14.74 -5.96
N ILE A 45 -1.30 -14.42 -5.77
CA ILE A 45 -1.78 -13.62 -4.64
C ILE A 45 -1.93 -14.54 -3.44
N LEU A 46 -1.06 -14.35 -2.45
CA LEU A 46 -1.09 -15.14 -1.22
C LEU A 46 -2.30 -14.77 -0.34
N ARG A 47 -2.48 -13.47 -0.07
CA ARG A 47 -3.49 -12.93 0.84
C ARG A 47 -3.81 -11.48 0.48
N SER A 48 -4.99 -11.02 0.89
CA SER A 48 -5.31 -9.59 0.96
C SER A 48 -4.67 -8.98 2.21
N ALA A 49 -4.24 -7.73 2.10
CA ALA A 49 -3.83 -6.90 3.22
C ALA A 49 -4.51 -5.53 3.10
N HIS A 50 -4.86 -4.94 4.22
CA HIS A 50 -5.45 -3.61 4.26
C HIS A 50 -4.35 -2.55 4.40
N ILE A 51 -4.37 -1.54 3.54
CA ILE A 51 -3.46 -0.40 3.63
C ILE A 51 -4.21 0.85 4.08
N ILE A 52 -3.58 1.65 4.94
CA ILE A 52 -4.14 2.88 5.50
C ILE A 52 -3.22 4.04 5.15
N SER A 53 -3.73 5.10 4.54
CA SER A 53 -2.91 6.25 4.17
C SER A 53 -2.30 6.94 5.40
N VAL A 54 -1.03 7.30 5.30
CA VAL A 54 -0.35 8.11 6.33
C VAL A 54 -0.69 9.57 6.12
N ALA A 55 -1.29 10.19 7.14
CA ALA A 55 -1.61 11.61 7.09
C ALA A 55 -0.33 12.46 6.97
N GLY A 56 -0.29 13.30 5.93
CA GLY A 56 0.74 14.32 5.77
C GLY A 56 0.41 15.61 6.51
N THR A 57 1.21 16.66 6.27
CA THR A 57 1.00 17.99 6.84
C THR A 57 0.01 18.86 6.04
N GLN A 58 -0.40 18.39 4.87
CA GLN A 58 -1.26 19.12 3.95
C GLN A 58 -2.73 18.83 4.22
N LYS A 59 -3.60 19.83 3.98
CA LYS A 59 -5.04 19.65 4.06
C LYS A 59 -5.54 18.97 2.78
N LEU A 60 -6.46 18.03 2.93
CA LEU A 60 -7.14 17.42 1.79
C LEU A 60 -8.03 18.47 1.08
N PRO A 61 -8.08 18.45 -0.27
CA PRO A 61 -9.02 19.25 -1.04
C PRO A 61 -10.48 18.98 -0.61
N LYS A 62 -11.36 19.98 -0.73
CA LYS A 62 -12.78 19.80 -0.36
C LYS A 62 -13.51 18.76 -1.21
N GLN A 63 -13.03 18.54 -2.43
CA GLN A 63 -13.57 17.58 -3.39
C GLN A 63 -12.86 16.22 -3.34
N PHE A 64 -11.96 16.02 -2.38
CA PHE A 64 -11.25 14.77 -2.23
C PHE A 64 -12.22 13.63 -1.92
N THR A 65 -12.17 12.58 -2.72
CA THR A 65 -12.99 11.38 -2.56
C THR A 65 -12.13 10.19 -2.16
N TYR A 66 -12.77 9.11 -1.72
CA TYR A 66 -12.05 7.90 -1.33
C TYR A 66 -11.27 7.28 -2.50
N HIS A 67 -11.73 7.46 -3.74
CA HIS A 67 -11.04 6.99 -4.95
C HIS A 67 -9.67 7.63 -5.13
N ASP A 68 -9.50 8.88 -4.70
CA ASP A 68 -8.27 9.64 -4.88
C ASP A 68 -7.17 9.23 -3.88
N SER A 69 -7.48 8.35 -2.91
CA SER A 69 -6.60 8.05 -1.78
C SER A 69 -5.35 7.28 -2.16
N LEU A 70 -5.43 6.36 -3.12
CA LEU A 70 -4.26 5.58 -3.55
C LEU A 70 -3.31 6.42 -4.40
N ASP A 71 -3.84 7.38 -5.17
CA ASP A 71 -3.05 8.25 -6.04
C ASP A 71 -2.44 9.46 -5.32
N THR A 72 -3.08 9.93 -4.25
CA THR A 72 -2.70 11.19 -3.59
C THR A 72 -1.68 10.99 -2.47
N PHE A 73 -1.82 9.90 -1.71
CA PHE A 73 -0.95 9.64 -0.57
C PHE A 73 0.32 8.93 -1.02
N ARG A 74 1.45 9.36 -0.45
CA ARG A 74 2.78 8.83 -0.80
C ARG A 74 3.24 7.68 0.08
N LEU A 75 2.53 7.46 1.19
CA LEU A 75 2.95 6.52 2.23
C LEU A 75 1.70 5.90 2.84
N PHE A 76 1.77 4.60 3.08
CA PHE A 76 0.67 3.82 3.64
C PHE A 76 1.19 2.90 4.75
N TYR A 77 0.40 2.71 5.79
CA TYR A 77 0.60 1.65 6.77
C TYR A 77 -0.02 0.35 6.27
N VAL A 78 0.72 -0.75 6.33
CA VAL A 78 0.16 -2.10 6.14
C VAL A 78 -0.45 -2.54 7.46
N ASN A 79 -1.78 -2.63 7.50
CA ASN A 79 -2.52 -2.97 8.68
C ASN A 79 -2.51 -4.50 8.91
N LYS A 80 -1.54 -4.95 9.70
CA LYS A 80 -1.44 -6.35 10.13
C LYS A 80 -2.52 -6.81 11.11
N TYR A 81 -3.35 -5.90 11.61
CA TYR A 81 -4.41 -6.18 12.60
C TYR A 81 -5.81 -6.26 11.98
N ALA A 82 -5.96 -5.88 10.70
CA ALA A 82 -7.25 -5.91 10.02
C ALA A 82 -7.77 -7.33 9.81
N ASP A 83 -6.86 -8.31 9.70
CA ASP A 83 -7.17 -9.70 9.50
C ASP A 83 -6.24 -10.55 10.39
N HIS A 84 -6.82 -11.51 11.11
CA HIS A 84 -6.09 -12.39 12.02
C HIS A 84 -4.91 -13.09 11.33
N HIS A 85 -5.03 -13.40 10.04
CA HIS A 85 -3.98 -14.05 9.29
C HIS A 85 -2.92 -13.10 8.73
N THR A 86 -3.22 -11.82 8.55
CA THR A 86 -2.21 -10.83 8.13
C THR A 86 -1.19 -10.59 9.24
N HIS A 87 -1.58 -10.78 10.50
CA HIS A 87 -0.69 -10.69 11.66
C HIS A 87 0.49 -11.68 11.60
N GLU A 88 0.29 -12.86 11.00
CA GLU A 88 1.28 -13.94 10.93
C GLU A 88 2.15 -13.90 9.68
N ILE A 89 1.94 -12.95 8.76
CA ILE A 89 2.67 -12.91 7.47
C ILE A 89 3.42 -11.59 7.32
N VAL A 90 2.85 -10.51 7.86
CA VAL A 90 3.44 -9.18 7.86
C VAL A 90 4.28 -9.03 9.13
N PHE A 91 5.50 -9.57 9.09
CA PHE A 91 6.50 -9.49 10.16
C PHE A 91 7.38 -8.27 9.99
#